data_AF-A0A383BE66-F1
#
_entry.id   AF-A0A383BE66-F1
#
_cell.length_a   1.000
_cell.length_b   1.000
_cell.length_c   1.000
_cell.angle_alpha   90.00
_cell.angle_beta   90.00
_cell.angle_gamma   90.00
#
_symmetry.space_group_name_H-M   'P 1'
#
loop_
_entity.id
_entity.type
_entity.pdbx_description
1 polymer ?
#
loop_
_entity_poly.entity_id
_entity_poly.type
_entity_poly.pdbx_seq_one_letter_code
_entity_poly.pdbx_strand_id
1 'polypeptide(L)'
;KKSTIPNLPDLESFFDQLYKDINKINRREDYSTYIATTQANARAIREKILKYLMVRRTRTDIVKYFSKDLENQGLKFPKVAKPEPLYYLLDDKENDIFEKTVELIANNLSYARYKPMTYYTGEYTKSALQGQINLGLFMKILLVKRLESSFFAFKNSVDRFLKTYNIFIEAFKEGHVYTSKAHSNKVLEYLDKDDDESIQKLVEQDKAEEYDSKDFLEELLLDLEKDRKILDRIKELWKDVNRDPK
;
A
#
# COMPACT_ATOMS: atom_id res chain seq x y z
N LYS A 1 -4.01 -34.28 -28.97
CA LYS A 1 -2.64 -34.03 -29.52
C LYS A 1 -1.64 -34.50 -28.47
N LYS A 2 -0.63 -35.32 -28.80
CA LYS A 2 0.30 -35.87 -27.79
C LYS A 2 1.18 -34.76 -27.22
N SER A 3 1.41 -34.80 -25.91
CA SER A 3 2.29 -33.88 -25.19
C SER A 3 3.76 -34.14 -25.54
N THR A 4 4.56 -33.09 -25.56
CA THR A 4 6.02 -33.13 -25.78
C THR A 4 6.82 -33.26 -24.48
N ILE A 5 6.15 -33.37 -23.33
CA ILE A 5 6.80 -33.51 -22.02
C ILE A 5 7.39 -34.93 -21.88
N PRO A 6 8.67 -35.07 -21.49
CA PRO A 6 9.30 -36.38 -21.31
C PRO A 6 8.52 -37.29 -20.37
N ASN A 7 8.30 -38.54 -20.79
CA ASN A 7 7.55 -39.57 -20.05
C ASN A 7 6.10 -39.21 -19.71
N LEU A 8 5.51 -38.21 -20.39
CA LEU A 8 4.12 -37.79 -20.19
C LEU A 8 3.45 -37.43 -21.52
N PRO A 9 3.17 -38.42 -22.39
CA PRO A 9 2.60 -38.20 -23.72
C PRO A 9 1.10 -37.85 -23.69
N ASP A 10 0.40 -38.19 -22.60
CA ASP A 10 -1.03 -37.94 -22.41
C ASP A 10 -1.24 -37.17 -21.10
N LEU A 11 -1.58 -35.88 -21.23
CA LEU A 11 -1.84 -34.99 -20.10
C LEU A 11 -3.26 -35.14 -19.56
N GLU A 12 -4.21 -35.50 -20.42
CA GLU A 12 -5.62 -35.62 -20.06
C GLU A 12 -5.77 -36.78 -19.07
N SER A 13 -5.25 -37.96 -19.44
CA SER A 13 -5.21 -39.12 -18.55
C SER A 13 -4.48 -38.84 -17.22
N PHE A 14 -3.43 -38.02 -17.25
CA PHE A 14 -2.68 -37.65 -16.04
C PHE A 14 -3.53 -36.79 -15.10
N PHE A 15 -4.15 -35.71 -15.60
CA PHE A 15 -4.98 -34.83 -14.77
C PHE A 15 -6.27 -35.51 -14.30
N ASP A 16 -6.86 -36.37 -15.12
CA ASP A 16 -8.03 -37.18 -14.75
C ASP A 16 -7.74 -38.09 -13.57
N GLN A 17 -6.54 -38.67 -13.50
CA GLN A 17 -6.13 -39.48 -12.36
C GLN A 17 -6.04 -38.64 -11.09
N LEU A 18 -5.37 -37.48 -11.14
CA LEU A 18 -5.26 -36.58 -9.98
C LEU A 18 -6.63 -36.09 -9.50
N TYR A 19 -7.53 -35.79 -10.44
CA TYR A 19 -8.90 -35.38 -10.14
C TYR A 19 -9.70 -36.50 -9.46
N LYS A 20 -9.58 -37.74 -9.95
CA LYS A 20 -10.18 -38.93 -9.32
C LYS A 20 -9.65 -39.18 -7.91
N ASP A 21 -8.37 -38.94 -7.68
CA ASP A 21 -7.76 -39.14 -6.36
C ASP A 21 -8.34 -38.18 -5.31
N ILE A 22 -8.70 -36.95 -5.72
CA ILE A 22 -9.32 -35.95 -4.83
C ILE A 22 -10.82 -36.19 -4.67
N ASN A 23 -11.54 -36.49 -5.76
CA ASN A 23 -13.00 -36.59 -5.74
C ASN A 23 -13.56 -37.76 -4.94
N LYS A 24 -12.75 -38.79 -4.68
CA LYS A 24 -13.14 -39.92 -3.82
C LYS A 24 -13.13 -39.55 -2.32
N ILE A 25 -12.62 -38.38 -1.96
CA ILE A 25 -12.45 -37.95 -0.57
C ILE A 25 -13.50 -36.88 -0.23
N ASN A 26 -14.31 -37.14 0.79
CA ASN A 26 -15.21 -36.14 1.32
C ASN A 26 -14.46 -35.15 2.22
N ARG A 27 -14.24 -33.92 1.72
CA ARG A 27 -13.50 -32.87 2.43
C ARG A 27 -14.06 -32.50 3.81
N ARG A 28 -15.35 -32.74 4.07
CA ARG A 28 -15.99 -32.43 5.36
C ARG A 28 -15.79 -33.53 6.39
N GLU A 29 -15.61 -34.78 5.94
CA GLU A 29 -15.49 -35.95 6.80
C GLU A 29 -14.02 -36.33 7.02
N ASP A 30 -13.16 -36.20 6.00
CA ASP A 30 -11.72 -36.51 6.10
C ASP A 30 -10.85 -35.40 5.49
N TYR A 31 -10.76 -34.31 6.22
CA TYR A 31 -9.96 -33.15 5.84
C TYR A 31 -8.45 -33.46 5.79
N SER A 32 -7.96 -34.31 6.70
CA SER A 32 -6.55 -34.71 6.76
C SER A 32 -6.10 -35.41 5.48
N THR A 33 -6.84 -36.42 5.04
CA THR A 33 -6.51 -37.19 3.83
C THR A 33 -6.70 -36.33 2.58
N TYR A 34 -7.72 -35.47 2.56
CA TYR A 34 -7.90 -34.49 1.48
C TYR A 34 -6.67 -33.58 1.29
N ILE A 35 -6.14 -33.03 2.39
CA ILE A 35 -4.95 -32.17 2.35
C ILE A 35 -3.71 -32.96 1.91
N ALA A 36 -3.51 -34.17 2.45
CA ALA A 36 -2.36 -35.01 2.07
C ALA A 36 -2.39 -35.37 0.58
N THR A 37 -3.54 -35.79 0.05
CA THR A 37 -3.73 -36.11 -1.38
C THR A 37 -3.55 -34.88 -2.26
N THR A 38 -4.06 -33.72 -1.85
CA THR A 38 -3.86 -32.46 -2.58
C THR A 38 -2.37 -32.10 -2.66
N GLN A 39 -1.62 -32.27 -1.56
CA GLN A 39 -0.17 -32.04 -1.55
C GLN A 39 0.58 -33.02 -2.45
N ALA A 40 0.20 -34.31 -2.45
CA ALA A 40 0.78 -35.32 -3.32
C ALA A 40 0.53 -35.02 -4.80
N ASN A 41 -0.69 -34.61 -5.15
CA ASN A 41 -1.05 -34.21 -6.52
C ASN A 41 -0.27 -32.97 -6.97
N ALA A 42 -0.18 -31.95 -6.10
CA ALA A 42 0.62 -30.76 -6.36
C ALA A 42 2.11 -31.10 -6.57
N ARG A 43 2.64 -32.09 -5.83
CA ARG A 43 4.01 -32.59 -6.01
C ARG A 43 4.16 -33.32 -7.35
N ALA A 44 3.20 -34.15 -7.74
CA ALA A 44 3.22 -34.87 -9.02
C ALA A 44 3.18 -33.90 -10.21
N ILE A 45 2.30 -32.90 -10.19
CA ILE A 45 2.23 -31.84 -11.23
C ILE A 45 3.58 -31.11 -11.30
N ARG A 46 4.14 -30.76 -10.14
CA ARG A 46 5.42 -30.06 -10.04
C ARG A 46 6.58 -30.86 -10.65
N GLU A 47 6.70 -32.14 -10.30
CA GLU A 47 7.83 -32.97 -10.70
C GLU A 47 7.72 -33.48 -12.14
N LYS A 48 6.50 -33.81 -12.60
CA LYS A 48 6.26 -34.43 -13.91
C LYS A 48 5.90 -33.44 -15.02
N ILE A 49 5.37 -32.26 -14.70
CA ILE A 49 4.98 -31.25 -15.70
C ILE A 49 5.85 -29.99 -15.54
N LEU A 50 5.72 -29.30 -14.41
CA LEU A 50 6.29 -27.95 -14.26
C LEU A 50 7.82 -27.93 -14.34
N LYS A 51 8.49 -29.01 -13.92
CA LYS A 51 9.95 -29.18 -14.07
C LYS A 51 10.44 -29.04 -15.52
N TYR A 52 9.63 -29.43 -16.50
CA TYR A 52 10.00 -29.43 -17.92
C TYR A 52 9.52 -28.18 -18.66
N LEU A 53 8.49 -27.50 -18.15
CA LEU A 53 7.95 -26.28 -18.75
C LEU A 53 8.57 -25.01 -18.15
N MET A 54 8.94 -25.05 -16.87
CA MET A 54 9.43 -23.89 -16.13
C MET A 54 10.91 -24.02 -15.83
N VAL A 55 11.67 -22.96 -16.09
CA VAL A 55 13.01 -22.81 -15.52
C VAL A 55 12.85 -22.42 -14.05
N ARG A 56 13.13 -23.35 -13.13
CA ARG A 56 13.10 -23.07 -11.69
C ARG A 56 14.32 -22.23 -11.28
N ARG A 57 14.06 -21.01 -10.84
CA ARG A 57 15.07 -20.06 -10.35
C ARG A 57 14.92 -19.79 -8.86
N THR A 58 14.59 -20.80 -8.06
CA THR A 58 14.63 -20.63 -6.60
C THR A 58 16.07 -20.72 -6.13
N ARG A 59 16.44 -19.95 -5.09
CA ARG A 59 17.78 -20.00 -4.51
C ARG A 59 18.22 -21.44 -4.19
N THR A 60 17.33 -22.22 -3.60
CA THR A 60 17.59 -23.61 -3.24
C THR A 60 17.85 -24.50 -4.46
N ASP A 61 17.03 -24.36 -5.52
CA ASP A 61 17.21 -25.15 -6.74
C ASP A 61 18.49 -24.75 -7.50
N ILE A 62 18.81 -23.45 -7.55
CA ILE A 62 20.02 -22.94 -8.20
C ILE A 62 21.27 -23.46 -7.47
N VAL A 63 21.30 -23.37 -6.13
CA VAL A 63 22.42 -23.91 -5.34
C VAL A 63 22.55 -25.43 -5.52
N LYS A 64 21.43 -26.17 -5.59
CA LYS A 64 21.46 -27.63 -5.67
C LYS A 64 21.87 -28.18 -7.03
N TYR A 65 21.41 -27.57 -8.12
CA TYR A 65 21.56 -28.13 -9.47
C TYR A 65 22.54 -27.37 -10.37
N PHE A 66 22.89 -26.13 -10.01
CA PHE A 66 23.73 -25.23 -10.83
C PHE A 66 24.93 -24.68 -10.05
N SER A 67 25.39 -25.37 -9.00
CA SER A 67 26.52 -24.93 -8.17
C SER A 67 27.80 -24.68 -8.96
N LYS A 68 28.11 -25.53 -9.95
CA LYS A 68 29.27 -25.37 -10.84
C LYS A 68 29.19 -24.09 -11.68
N ASP A 69 28.00 -23.72 -12.14
CA ASP A 69 27.81 -22.49 -12.91
C ASP A 69 27.96 -21.26 -12.03
N LEU A 70 27.50 -21.32 -10.77
CA LEU A 70 27.74 -20.27 -9.78
C LEU A 70 29.23 -20.07 -9.52
N GLU A 71 30.00 -21.16 -9.35
CA GLU A 71 31.46 -21.10 -9.15
C GLU A 71 32.17 -20.52 -10.38
N ASN A 72 31.86 -21.02 -11.58
CA ASN A 72 32.46 -20.57 -12.84
C ASN A 72 32.19 -19.08 -13.12
N GLN A 73 31.03 -18.57 -12.70
CA GLN A 73 30.64 -17.17 -12.87
C GLN A 73 31.00 -16.29 -11.66
N GLY A 74 31.59 -16.85 -10.59
CA GLY A 74 31.90 -16.12 -9.36
C GLY A 74 30.67 -15.58 -8.61
N LEU A 75 29.50 -16.18 -8.83
CA LEU A 75 28.23 -15.73 -8.26
C LEU A 75 27.96 -16.41 -6.91
N LYS A 76 27.54 -15.63 -5.92
CA LYS A 76 27.13 -16.13 -4.60
C LYS A 76 25.83 -15.46 -4.14
N PHE A 77 24.95 -16.23 -3.52
CA PHE A 77 23.78 -15.65 -2.88
C PHE A 77 24.15 -14.94 -1.58
N PRO A 78 23.61 -13.74 -1.29
CA PRO A 78 23.85 -13.05 -0.03
C PRO A 78 23.31 -13.87 1.15
N LYS A 79 24.03 -13.90 2.27
CA LYS A 79 23.50 -14.45 3.52
C LYS A 79 22.55 -13.41 4.11
N VAL A 80 21.27 -13.76 4.23
CA VAL A 80 20.27 -12.90 4.86
C VAL A 80 20.34 -13.17 6.36
N ALA A 81 20.82 -12.19 7.13
CA ALA A 81 20.76 -12.24 8.59
C ALA A 81 19.31 -12.00 9.05
N LYS A 82 18.98 -12.43 10.27
CA LYS A 82 17.71 -12.05 10.88
C LYS A 82 17.72 -10.54 11.15
N PRO A 83 16.59 -9.84 10.98
CA PRO A 83 16.50 -8.44 11.36
C PRO A 83 16.75 -8.30 12.86
N GLU A 84 17.51 -7.28 13.25
CA GLU A 84 17.72 -6.89 14.64
C GLU A 84 16.86 -5.66 14.96
N PRO A 85 16.28 -5.56 16.17
CA PRO A 85 15.53 -4.37 16.57
C PRO A 85 16.44 -3.13 16.60
N LEU A 86 16.02 -2.07 15.90
CA LEU A 86 16.60 -0.74 16.00
C LEU A 86 15.64 0.15 16.78
N TYR A 87 16.07 0.61 17.96
CA TYR A 87 15.27 1.47 18.83
C TYR A 87 15.57 2.93 18.55
N TYR A 88 14.52 3.71 18.30
CA TYR A 88 14.61 5.15 18.28
C TYR A 88 14.75 5.67 19.71
N LEU A 89 15.84 6.40 19.97
CA LEU A 89 16.02 7.12 21.22
C LEU A 89 15.74 8.60 20.94
N LEU A 90 14.67 9.09 21.55
CA LEU A 90 14.30 10.50 21.52
C LEU A 90 14.83 11.18 22.79
N ASP A 91 15.40 12.38 22.65
CA ASP A 91 15.62 13.24 23.81
C ASP A 91 14.31 13.88 24.29
N ASP A 92 14.34 14.53 25.45
CA ASP A 92 13.13 15.09 26.07
C ASP A 92 12.39 16.08 25.14
N LYS A 93 13.14 16.86 24.34
CA LYS A 93 12.56 17.83 23.40
C LYS A 93 11.95 17.12 22.20
N GLU A 94 12.66 16.16 21.61
CA GLU A 94 12.17 15.34 20.51
C GLU A 94 10.92 14.55 20.91
N ASN A 95 10.89 14.02 22.13
CA ASN A 95 9.74 13.30 22.67
C ASN A 95 8.52 14.21 22.84
N ASP A 96 8.69 15.39 23.43
CA ASP A 96 7.59 16.36 23.57
C ASP A 96 7.04 16.82 22.20
N ILE A 97 7.93 17.06 21.23
CA ILE A 97 7.53 17.37 19.85
C ILE A 97 6.77 16.20 19.22
N PHE A 98 7.26 14.98 19.39
CA PHE A 98 6.64 13.77 18.86
C PHE A 98 5.22 13.58 19.41
N GLU A 99 5.05 13.59 20.74
CA GLU A 99 3.75 13.42 21.40
C GLU A 99 2.75 14.50 20.97
N LYS A 100 3.16 15.78 20.96
CA LYS A 100 2.32 16.87 20.46
C LYS A 100 1.92 16.69 19.01
N THR A 101 2.82 16.15 18.20
CA THR A 101 2.56 15.90 16.78
C THR A 101 1.57 14.78 16.59
N VAL A 102 1.71 13.68 17.34
CA VAL A 102 0.74 12.57 17.33
C VAL A 102 -0.64 13.06 17.73
N GLU A 103 -0.75 13.89 18.78
CA GLU A 103 -2.03 14.47 19.21
C GLU A 103 -2.68 15.31 18.09
N LEU A 104 -1.91 16.23 17.49
CA LEU A 104 -2.41 17.08 16.41
C LEU A 104 -2.88 16.27 15.18
N ILE A 105 -2.13 15.25 14.80
CA ILE A 105 -2.44 14.40 13.65
C ILE A 105 -3.63 13.49 13.96
N ALA A 106 -3.69 12.92 15.17
CA ALA A 106 -4.69 11.94 15.53
C ALA A 106 -6.04 12.59 15.84
N ASN A 107 -6.06 13.70 16.56
CA ASN A 107 -7.27 14.21 17.19
C ASN A 107 -7.71 15.57 16.65
N ASN A 108 -6.81 16.37 16.07
CA ASN A 108 -7.14 17.74 15.64
C ASN A 108 -7.36 17.89 14.15
N LEU A 109 -6.65 17.11 13.31
CA LEU A 109 -6.83 17.11 11.85
C LEU A 109 -8.15 16.42 11.47
N SER A 110 -8.96 17.13 10.67
CA SER A 110 -10.21 16.62 10.12
C SER A 110 -9.99 15.79 8.85
N TYR A 111 -8.90 16.04 8.11
CA TYR A 111 -8.59 15.46 6.80
C TYR A 111 -9.61 15.85 5.71
N ALA A 112 -10.22 17.04 5.82
CA ALA A 112 -11.33 17.48 4.98
C ALA A 112 -11.04 17.41 3.46
N ARG A 113 -9.81 17.71 3.05
CA ARG A 113 -9.35 17.63 1.64
C ARG A 113 -9.55 16.25 1.03
N TYR A 114 -9.54 15.19 1.82
CA TYR A 114 -9.65 13.81 1.34
C TYR A 114 -11.08 13.27 1.38
N LYS A 115 -12.01 14.06 1.94
CA LYS A 115 -13.42 13.72 2.04
C LYS A 115 -14.37 14.88 1.69
N PRO A 116 -14.12 15.67 0.63
CA PRO A 116 -14.96 16.83 0.31
C PRO A 116 -16.44 16.47 0.11
N MET A 117 -16.76 15.27 -0.40
CA MET A 117 -18.15 14.88 -0.63
C MET A 117 -18.94 14.61 0.65
N THR A 118 -18.30 14.54 1.81
CA THR A 118 -19.03 14.53 3.09
C THR A 118 -19.64 15.89 3.44
N TYR A 119 -19.24 16.94 2.73
CA TYR A 119 -19.75 18.31 2.86
C TYR A 119 -20.64 18.71 1.68
N TYR A 120 -20.84 17.82 0.70
CA TYR A 120 -21.65 18.10 -0.47
C TYR A 120 -23.15 18.06 -0.14
N THR A 121 -23.90 19.05 -0.62
CA THR A 121 -25.33 19.22 -0.31
C THR A 121 -26.25 18.50 -1.29
N GLY A 122 -25.74 18.12 -2.47
CA GLY A 122 -26.48 17.33 -3.46
C GLY A 122 -26.49 15.83 -3.18
N GLU A 123 -27.10 15.06 -4.10
CA GLU A 123 -27.13 13.60 -3.98
C GLU A 123 -25.77 12.96 -4.27
N TYR A 124 -25.32 12.09 -3.38
CA TYR A 124 -24.12 11.28 -3.57
C TYR A 124 -24.32 9.87 -3.02
N THR A 125 -23.72 8.87 -3.68
CA THR A 125 -23.90 7.47 -3.27
C THR A 125 -23.22 7.20 -1.93
N LYS A 126 -23.92 6.50 -1.01
CA LYS A 126 -23.38 6.14 0.32
C LYS A 126 -22.05 5.38 0.24
N SER A 127 -21.89 4.51 -0.77
CA SER A 127 -20.65 3.77 -0.99
C SER A 127 -19.47 4.70 -1.31
N ALA A 128 -19.68 5.70 -2.16
CA ALA A 128 -18.65 6.67 -2.52
C ALA A 128 -18.28 7.59 -1.34
N LEU A 129 -19.27 8.01 -0.52
CA LEU A 129 -19.00 8.72 0.74
C LEU A 129 -18.11 7.89 1.68
N GLN A 130 -18.43 6.61 1.86
CA GLN A 130 -17.63 5.72 2.70
C GLN A 130 -16.20 5.57 2.17
N GLY A 131 -16.03 5.51 0.85
CA GLY A 131 -14.71 5.49 0.22
C GLY A 131 -13.86 6.71 0.58
N GLN A 132 -14.46 7.90 0.62
CA GLN A 132 -13.78 9.13 1.02
C GLN A 132 -13.46 9.19 2.52
N ILE A 133 -14.37 8.73 3.38
CA ILE A 133 -14.10 8.61 4.82
C ILE A 133 -12.90 7.69 5.06
N ASN A 134 -12.86 6.54 4.36
CA ASN A 134 -11.75 5.60 4.43
C ASN A 134 -10.44 6.23 3.93
N LEU A 135 -10.49 7.03 2.86
CA LEU A 135 -9.32 7.74 2.36
C LEU A 135 -8.78 8.73 3.39
N GLY A 136 -9.64 9.52 4.05
CA GLY A 136 -9.23 10.41 5.14
C GLY A 136 -8.55 9.65 6.29
N LEU A 137 -9.14 8.53 6.72
CA LEU A 137 -8.54 7.66 7.74
C LEU A 137 -7.19 7.09 7.30
N PHE A 138 -7.07 6.72 6.02
CA PHE A 138 -5.81 6.23 5.46
C PHE A 138 -4.73 7.30 5.49
N MET A 139 -5.04 8.53 5.09
CA MET A 139 -4.09 9.66 5.15
C MET A 139 -3.61 9.95 6.58
N LYS A 140 -4.49 9.79 7.58
CA LYS A 140 -4.10 9.86 9.00
C LYS A 140 -3.07 8.79 9.36
N ILE A 141 -3.37 7.53 9.07
CA ILE A 141 -2.48 6.41 9.39
C ILE A 141 -1.12 6.57 8.70
N LEU A 142 -1.11 7.01 7.45
CA LEU A 142 0.12 7.23 6.69
C LEU A 142 1.01 8.30 7.31
N LEU A 143 0.42 9.43 7.71
CA LEU A 143 1.20 10.53 8.27
C LEU A 143 1.85 10.12 9.60
N VAL A 144 1.15 9.32 10.43
CA VAL A 144 1.71 8.72 11.65
C VAL A 144 2.82 7.71 11.31
N LYS A 145 2.61 6.82 10.35
CA LYS A 145 3.66 5.86 9.93
C LYS A 145 4.90 6.55 9.36
N ARG A 146 4.73 7.69 8.67
CA ARG A 146 5.85 8.50 8.18
C ARG A 146 6.64 9.09 9.33
N LEU A 147 5.94 9.58 10.35
CA LEU A 147 6.54 10.08 11.59
C LEU A 147 7.38 9.01 12.29
N GLU A 148 6.86 7.79 12.42
CA GLU A 148 7.58 6.66 13.03
C GLU A 148 8.77 6.17 12.18
N SER A 149 8.66 6.26 10.85
CA SER A 149 9.64 5.65 9.94
C SER A 149 10.81 6.56 9.57
N SER A 150 10.67 7.87 9.49
CA SER A 150 11.80 8.80 9.30
C SER A 150 11.34 10.23 9.49
N PHE A 151 12.05 10.98 10.34
CA PHE A 151 11.78 12.39 10.56
C PHE A 151 11.93 13.22 9.28
N PHE A 152 12.89 12.88 8.42
CA PHE A 152 13.06 13.51 7.12
C PHE A 152 11.86 13.24 6.20
N ALA A 153 11.43 11.98 6.08
CA ALA A 153 10.27 11.61 5.26
C ALA A 153 8.96 12.22 5.78
N PHE A 154 8.82 12.32 7.10
CA PHE A 154 7.70 12.99 7.75
C PHE A 154 7.62 14.47 7.39
N LYS A 155 8.72 15.23 7.55
CA LYS A 155 8.76 16.67 7.21
C LYS A 155 8.36 16.91 5.75
N ASN A 156 8.90 16.11 4.82
CA ASN A 156 8.51 16.17 3.41
C ASN A 156 7.03 15.87 3.19
N SER A 157 6.45 14.94 3.96
CA SER A 157 5.03 14.60 3.88
C SER A 157 4.15 15.76 4.36
N VAL A 158 4.51 16.42 5.46
CA VAL A 158 3.81 17.61 5.96
C VAL A 158 3.85 18.74 4.92
N ASP A 159 5.01 19.00 4.30
CA ASP A 159 5.15 20.02 3.25
C ASP A 159 4.25 19.75 2.03
N ARG A 160 4.15 18.49 1.60
CA ARG A 160 3.25 18.10 0.51
C ARG A 160 1.79 18.23 0.87
N PHE A 161 1.41 17.87 2.10
CA PHE A 161 0.05 18.09 2.59
C PHE A 161 -0.28 19.57 2.57
N LEU A 162 0.58 20.43 3.11
CA LEU A 162 0.41 21.90 3.07
C LEU A 162 0.23 22.43 1.65
N LYS A 163 1.10 22.04 0.71
CA LYS A 163 0.96 22.45 -0.70
C LYS A 163 -0.40 22.04 -1.27
N THR A 164 -0.84 20.82 -0.98
CA THR A 164 -2.12 20.30 -1.49
C THR A 164 -3.32 21.01 -0.87
N TYR A 165 -3.29 21.30 0.43
CA TYR A 165 -4.32 22.09 1.10
C TYR A 165 -4.41 23.51 0.55
N ASN A 166 -3.27 24.17 0.32
CA ASN A 166 -3.22 25.50 -0.29
C ASN A 166 -3.90 25.52 -1.67
N ILE A 167 -3.54 24.58 -2.55
CA ILE A 167 -4.15 24.47 -3.88
C ILE A 167 -5.66 24.26 -3.79
N PHE A 168 -6.11 23.39 -2.88
CA PHE A 168 -7.54 23.09 -2.72
C PHE A 168 -8.32 24.29 -2.18
N ILE A 169 -7.76 25.02 -1.20
CA ILE A 169 -8.38 26.21 -0.62
C ILE A 169 -8.50 27.32 -1.67
N GLU A 170 -7.46 27.56 -2.47
CA GLU A 170 -7.52 28.56 -3.53
C GLU A 170 -8.55 28.18 -4.60
N ALA A 171 -8.58 26.91 -5.05
CA ALA A 171 -9.62 26.43 -5.95
C ALA A 171 -11.03 26.65 -5.38
N PHE A 172 -11.25 26.34 -4.10
CA PHE A 172 -12.54 26.54 -3.43
C PHE A 172 -12.95 28.02 -3.46
N LYS A 173 -12.01 28.94 -3.16
CA LYS A 173 -12.24 30.39 -3.19
C LYS A 173 -12.51 30.92 -4.59
N GLU A 174 -11.95 30.29 -5.62
CA GLU A 174 -12.23 30.59 -7.03
C GLU A 174 -13.59 30.03 -7.50
N GLY A 175 -14.28 29.25 -6.67
CA GLY A 175 -15.60 28.71 -6.96
C GLY A 175 -15.61 27.22 -7.31
N HIS A 176 -14.48 26.53 -7.21
CA HIS A 176 -14.30 25.18 -7.73
C HIS A 176 -13.92 24.17 -6.64
N VAL A 177 -14.57 23.01 -6.66
CA VAL A 177 -14.20 21.86 -5.82
C VAL A 177 -13.87 20.67 -6.70
N TYR A 178 -12.62 20.21 -6.62
CA TYR A 178 -12.13 19.07 -7.40
C TYR A 178 -12.15 17.80 -6.56
N THR A 179 -12.79 16.75 -7.07
CA THR A 179 -12.82 15.44 -6.40
C THR A 179 -12.34 14.33 -7.33
N SER A 180 -11.59 13.37 -6.77
CA SER A 180 -11.10 12.22 -7.54
C SER A 180 -12.00 11.01 -7.32
N LYS A 181 -12.70 10.56 -8.38
CA LYS A 181 -13.54 9.36 -8.33
C LYS A 181 -12.77 8.08 -8.69
N ALA A 182 -11.71 8.20 -9.50
CA ALA A 182 -11.13 7.08 -10.23
C ALA A 182 -9.80 6.56 -9.67
N HIS A 183 -9.18 7.23 -8.69
CA HIS A 183 -7.78 6.97 -8.37
C HIS A 183 -7.46 6.71 -6.90
N SER A 184 -8.46 6.50 -6.02
CA SER A 184 -8.19 6.04 -4.65
C SER A 184 -7.25 4.83 -4.61
N ASN A 185 -7.42 3.88 -5.54
CA ASN A 185 -6.55 2.70 -5.70
C ASN A 185 -5.14 3.03 -6.22
N LYS A 186 -5.00 4.02 -7.11
CA LYS A 186 -3.70 4.46 -7.64
C LYS A 186 -2.92 5.29 -6.62
N VAL A 187 -3.62 6.13 -5.85
CA VAL A 187 -3.06 6.80 -4.67
C VAL A 187 -2.56 5.75 -3.69
N LEU A 188 -3.34 4.69 -3.41
CA LEU A 188 -2.91 3.55 -2.59
C LEU A 188 -1.65 2.87 -3.15
N GLU A 189 -1.59 2.64 -4.46
CA GLU A 189 -0.45 1.98 -5.13
C GLU A 189 0.84 2.81 -5.10
N TYR A 190 0.74 4.12 -5.32
CA TYR A 190 1.90 5.03 -5.18
C TYR A 190 2.34 5.17 -3.72
N LEU A 191 1.40 5.06 -2.78
CA LEU A 191 1.69 5.07 -1.35
C LEU A 191 2.45 3.82 -0.89
N ASP A 192 2.08 2.62 -1.36
CA ASP A 192 2.82 1.39 -1.10
C ASP A 192 4.26 1.42 -1.64
N LYS A 193 4.54 2.32 -2.60
CA LYS A 193 5.85 2.52 -3.22
C LYS A 193 6.62 3.71 -2.64
N ASP A 194 6.08 4.40 -1.64
CA ASP A 194 6.61 5.66 -1.10
C ASP A 194 6.81 6.76 -2.17
N ASP A 195 6.00 6.72 -3.23
CA ASP A 195 6.11 7.60 -4.41
C ASP A 195 5.16 8.80 -4.30
N ASP A 196 5.49 9.70 -3.37
CA ASP A 196 4.70 10.90 -3.10
C ASP A 196 4.68 11.89 -4.28
N GLU A 197 5.68 11.84 -5.17
CA GLU A 197 5.74 12.68 -6.36
C GLU A 197 4.70 12.24 -7.39
N SER A 198 4.50 10.92 -7.56
CA SER A 198 3.42 10.39 -8.40
C SER A 198 2.03 10.68 -7.83
N ILE A 199 1.86 10.68 -6.51
CA ILE A 199 0.60 11.11 -5.87
C ILE A 199 0.32 12.58 -6.23
N GLN A 200 1.34 13.43 -6.12
CA GLN A 200 1.20 14.84 -6.44
C GLN A 200 0.88 15.08 -7.92
N LYS A 201 1.60 14.42 -8.83
CA LYS A 201 1.29 14.48 -10.28
C LYS A 201 -0.11 13.98 -10.56
N LEU A 202 -0.54 12.91 -9.92
CA LEU A 202 -1.88 12.38 -10.07
C LEU A 202 -2.93 13.39 -9.56
N VAL A 203 -2.69 14.08 -8.45
CA VAL A 203 -3.57 15.14 -7.94
C VAL A 203 -3.58 16.39 -8.86
N GLU A 204 -2.44 16.75 -9.44
CA GLU A 204 -2.31 17.93 -10.32
C GLU A 204 -2.87 17.68 -11.73
N GLN A 205 -2.81 16.44 -12.22
CA GLN A 205 -3.30 16.05 -13.55
C GLN A 205 -4.77 15.61 -13.56
N ASP A 206 -5.30 15.19 -12.42
CA ASP A 206 -6.63 14.61 -12.32
C ASP A 206 -7.68 15.66 -11.91
N LYS A 207 -8.11 16.48 -12.87
CA LYS A 207 -9.40 17.17 -12.80
C LYS A 207 -10.55 16.17 -13.04
N ALA A 208 -10.64 15.13 -12.23
CA ALA A 208 -11.55 14.00 -12.49
C ALA A 208 -13.03 14.42 -12.48
N GLU A 209 -13.47 15.20 -11.49
CA GLU A 209 -14.81 15.79 -11.44
C GLU A 209 -14.74 17.17 -10.75
N GLU A 210 -15.26 18.20 -11.42
CA GLU A 210 -15.36 19.58 -10.92
C GLU A 210 -16.80 19.85 -10.45
N TYR A 211 -16.92 20.46 -9.28
CA TYR A 211 -18.18 20.88 -8.67
C TYR A 211 -18.13 22.37 -8.33
N ASP A 212 -19.29 23.04 -8.26
CA ASP A 212 -19.38 24.41 -7.77
C ASP A 212 -19.21 24.41 -6.25
N SER A 213 -18.35 25.29 -5.73
CA SER A 213 -18.15 25.49 -4.30
C SER A 213 -19.45 25.76 -3.52
N LYS A 214 -20.46 26.36 -4.16
CA LYS A 214 -21.77 26.67 -3.56
C LYS A 214 -22.60 25.42 -3.27
N ASP A 215 -22.27 24.29 -3.90
CA ASP A 215 -22.93 23.02 -3.64
C ASP A 215 -22.38 22.34 -2.37
N PHE A 216 -21.41 22.95 -1.68
CA PHE A 216 -20.83 22.45 -0.43
C PHE A 216 -21.20 23.33 0.76
N LEU A 217 -21.22 22.68 1.93
CA LEU A 217 -21.35 23.32 3.23
C LEU A 217 -20.14 24.24 3.52
N GLU A 218 -20.38 25.40 4.13
CA GLU A 218 -19.34 26.37 4.49
C GLU A 218 -18.28 25.77 5.44
N GLU A 219 -18.67 24.77 6.22
CA GLU A 219 -17.80 23.97 7.09
C GLU A 219 -16.63 23.33 6.35
N LEU A 220 -16.75 23.05 5.04
CA LEU A 220 -15.64 22.51 4.25
C LEU A 220 -14.46 23.47 4.24
N LEU A 221 -14.69 24.75 3.94
CA LEU A 221 -13.63 25.75 3.91
C LEU A 221 -13.03 25.98 5.31
N LEU A 222 -13.88 26.01 6.34
CA LEU A 222 -13.44 26.17 7.72
C LEU A 222 -12.52 25.02 8.17
N ASP A 223 -12.89 23.78 7.87
CA ASP A 223 -12.10 22.61 8.21
C ASP A 223 -10.80 22.52 7.39
N LEU A 224 -10.82 22.92 6.11
CA LEU A 224 -9.62 23.01 5.28
C LEU A 224 -8.62 24.03 5.84
N GLU A 225 -9.08 25.22 6.22
CA GLU A 225 -8.21 26.23 6.81
C GLU A 225 -7.69 25.84 8.20
N LYS A 226 -8.51 25.17 9.00
CA LYS A 226 -8.10 24.62 10.30
C LYS A 226 -7.02 23.57 10.13
N ASP A 227 -7.22 22.61 9.24
CA ASP A 227 -6.24 21.56 8.93
C ASP A 227 -4.93 22.17 8.44
N ARG A 228 -4.98 23.15 7.52
CA ARG A 228 -3.80 23.87 7.02
C ARG A 228 -3.02 24.52 8.17
N LYS A 229 -3.70 25.21 9.10
CA LYS A 229 -3.06 25.84 10.28
C LYS A 229 -2.41 24.79 11.20
N ILE A 230 -3.04 23.63 11.38
CA ILE A 230 -2.46 22.54 12.16
C ILE A 230 -1.21 21.99 11.48
N LEU A 231 -1.24 21.79 10.16
CA LEU A 231 -0.07 21.34 9.40
C LEU A 231 1.07 22.37 9.44
N ASP A 232 0.77 23.67 9.34
CA ASP A 232 1.78 24.73 9.51
C ASP A 232 2.38 24.68 10.91
N ARG A 233 1.55 24.47 11.94
CA ARG A 233 2.03 24.31 13.33
C ARG A 233 2.94 23.12 13.48
N ILE A 234 2.58 21.97 12.89
CA ILE A 234 3.43 20.77 12.87
C ILE A 234 4.75 21.11 12.18
N LYS A 235 4.72 21.71 10.99
CA LYS A 235 5.94 22.11 10.27
C LYS A 235 6.87 22.95 11.14
N GLU A 236 6.34 23.94 11.86
CA GLU A 236 7.14 24.78 12.74
C GLU A 236 7.72 24.01 13.95
N LEU A 237 6.97 23.07 14.55
CA LEU A 237 7.50 22.23 15.63
C LEU A 237 8.72 21.42 15.19
N TRP A 238 8.74 20.98 13.93
CA TRP A 238 9.77 20.10 13.36
C TRP A 238 10.92 20.84 12.69
N LYS A 239 10.85 22.17 12.58
CA LYS A 239 11.85 23.00 11.90
C LYS A 239 13.26 22.86 12.50
N ASP A 240 13.34 22.73 13.82
CA ASP A 240 14.61 22.63 14.55
C ASP A 240 15.03 21.19 14.86
N VAL A 241 14.25 20.19 14.41
CA VAL A 241 14.57 18.77 14.58
C VAL A 241 15.44 18.32 13.40
N ASN A 242 16.75 18.30 13.64
CA ASN A 242 17.78 18.03 12.64
C ASN A 242 18.49 16.68 12.81
N ARG A 243 18.23 15.95 13.91
CA ARG A 243 18.76 14.60 14.13
C ARG A 243 17.83 13.59 13.47
N ASP A 244 18.39 12.60 12.78
CA ASP A 244 17.68 11.36 12.50
C ASP A 244 18.00 10.40 13.67
N PRO A 245 17.03 9.99 14.50
CA PRO A 245 17.29 9.14 15.65
C PRO A 245 17.54 7.66 15.28
N LYS A 246 17.71 7.35 13.99
CA LYS A 246 18.12 6.05 13.44
C LYS A 246 19.62 5.91 13.26
#